data_AF-A0ABD3NIE8-F1
#
_entry.id   AF-A0ABD3NIE8-F1
#
_cell.length_a   1.000
_cell.length_b   1.000
_cell.length_c   1.000
_cell.angle_alpha   90.00
_cell.angle_beta   90.00
_cell.angle_gamma   90.00
#
_symmetry.space_group_name_H-M   'P 1'
#
loop_
_entity.id
_entity.type
_entity.pdbx_description
1 polymer ?
#
loop_
_entity_poly.entity_id
_entity_poly.type
_entity_poly.pdbx_seq_one_letter_code
_entity_poly.pdbx_strand_id
1 'polypeptide(L)'
;MKYLLGLMHITLPGLFLSIQSVQVSARHHEGFSHPSFTQKQAGHAYPSAFVTKREHKILFARHSSIAHLSPTPYESDEVQKITTQIIDEYELDGRFERWSFLQQLLENELPLKDVEDAIIAVFNGYLLHGPTVDDIEEVTVEKSVNDNKGLPSPVLDDEMRGSIRKLISDILFIKDISEESESRFLHLFVQPPIDYEMEVLMGTLMDKSDDAATSDINPQALSLVEQIEKLLPDPVEDEDAHKSAWDLVIELYGREGVRVREENIQRNGVDGSKENMSWKILCCIGRVLIHYDFLNKGILSG
;
A
#
# COMPACT_ATOMS: atom_id res chain seq x y z
N MET A 1 39.99 -21.18 -51.96
CA MET A 1 39.44 -20.43 -50.80
C MET A 1 38.41 -21.36 -50.16
N LYS A 2 38.66 -22.25 -49.21
CA LYS A 2 39.27 -22.21 -47.85
C LYS A 2 38.60 -21.21 -46.89
N TYR A 3 37.64 -21.70 -46.09
CA TYR A 3 37.29 -21.46 -44.65
C TYR A 3 36.09 -22.41 -44.39
N LEU A 4 36.10 -23.57 -43.72
CA LEU A 4 36.63 -24.10 -42.45
C LEU A 4 35.87 -23.62 -41.18
N LEU A 5 34.84 -24.40 -40.84
CA LEU A 5 34.29 -24.89 -39.54
C LEU A 5 34.48 -24.09 -38.24
N GLY A 6 33.41 -24.10 -37.43
CA GLY A 6 33.48 -23.84 -35.98
C GLY A 6 32.13 -24.00 -35.26
N LEU A 7 31.55 -25.21 -35.26
CA LEU A 7 30.46 -25.60 -34.36
C LEU A 7 31.05 -25.92 -32.97
N MET A 8 30.72 -25.14 -31.94
CA MET A 8 30.99 -25.50 -30.55
C MET A 8 29.76 -26.17 -29.94
N HIS A 9 29.88 -27.49 -29.75
CA HIS A 9 29.11 -28.25 -28.78
C HIS A 9 29.63 -27.91 -27.37
N ILE A 10 28.75 -27.42 -26.49
CA ILE A 10 29.03 -27.36 -25.05
C ILE A 10 28.26 -28.51 -24.40
N THR A 11 29.00 -29.56 -24.05
CA THR A 11 28.57 -30.65 -23.17
C THR A 11 28.83 -30.24 -21.72
N LEU A 12 27.78 -30.10 -20.92
CA LEU A 12 27.87 -29.96 -19.47
C LEU A 12 27.85 -31.36 -18.81
N PRO A 13 28.80 -31.69 -17.92
CA PRO A 13 28.80 -32.94 -17.17
C PRO A 13 27.94 -32.85 -15.90
N GLY A 14 27.41 -34.01 -15.51
CA GLY A 14 26.36 -34.20 -14.52
C GLY A 14 26.63 -33.73 -13.10
N LEU A 15 25.54 -33.35 -12.43
CA LEU A 15 25.39 -33.36 -10.98
C LEU A 15 24.21 -34.27 -10.64
N PHE A 16 24.54 -35.47 -10.16
CA PHE A 16 23.61 -36.35 -9.48
C PHE A 16 23.36 -35.78 -8.09
N LEU A 17 22.18 -35.20 -7.84
CA LEU A 17 21.72 -34.90 -6.49
C LEU A 17 21.16 -36.18 -5.87
N SER A 18 21.93 -36.74 -4.94
CA SER A 18 21.52 -37.81 -4.04
C SER A 18 20.58 -37.24 -2.98
N ILE A 19 19.30 -37.60 -3.04
CA ILE A 19 18.31 -37.26 -2.02
C ILE A 19 18.54 -38.21 -0.84
N GLN A 20 19.22 -37.74 0.20
CA GLN A 20 19.20 -38.39 1.50
C GLN A 20 17.93 -38.00 2.25
N SER A 21 17.09 -38.99 2.51
CA SER A 21 15.92 -38.91 3.38
C SER A 21 16.34 -38.55 4.81
N VAL A 22 15.93 -37.38 5.29
CA VAL A 22 16.04 -36.98 6.70
C VAL A 22 14.96 -37.71 7.49
N GLN A 23 15.37 -38.60 8.39
CA GLN A 23 14.48 -39.19 9.40
C GLN A 23 14.16 -38.15 10.48
N VAL A 24 12.87 -37.82 10.61
CA VAL A 24 12.35 -37.00 11.71
C VAL A 24 12.27 -37.87 12.97
N SER A 25 13.16 -37.59 13.93
CA SER A 25 13.15 -38.19 15.25
C SER A 25 12.10 -37.49 16.13
N ALA A 26 11.00 -38.18 16.41
CA ALA A 26 10.01 -37.75 17.40
C ALA A 26 10.66 -37.67 18.79
N ARG A 27 10.67 -36.49 19.40
CA ARG A 27 10.95 -36.30 20.83
C ARG A 27 9.67 -36.01 21.58
N HIS A 28 9.51 -36.74 22.68
CA HIS A 28 8.41 -36.70 23.63
C HIS A 28 8.13 -35.29 24.16
N HIS A 29 6.85 -34.93 24.17
CA HIS A 29 6.29 -33.83 24.95
C HIS A 29 6.12 -34.30 26.39
N GLU A 30 6.84 -33.69 27.33
CA GLU A 30 6.52 -33.74 28.75
C GLU A 30 5.78 -32.47 29.18
N GLY A 31 4.59 -32.69 29.74
CA GLY A 31 3.90 -31.94 30.78
C GLY A 31 4.11 -30.43 30.90
N PHE A 32 3.12 -29.67 30.43
CA PHE A 32 2.75 -28.41 31.07
C PHE A 32 1.29 -28.49 31.52
N SER A 33 1.13 -28.47 32.85
CA SER A 33 -0.14 -28.43 33.57
C SER A 33 -0.76 -27.03 33.48
N HIS A 34 -1.96 -26.94 32.91
CA HIS A 34 -2.79 -25.74 32.97
C HIS A 34 -3.51 -25.62 34.32
N PRO A 35 -3.55 -24.43 34.95
CA PRO A 35 -4.48 -24.16 36.04
C PRO A 35 -5.90 -23.93 35.48
N SER A 36 -6.83 -24.71 36.02
CA SER A 36 -8.27 -24.65 35.79
C SER A 36 -8.86 -23.30 36.19
N PHE A 37 -9.34 -22.53 35.21
CA PHE A 37 -10.12 -21.32 35.43
C PHE A 37 -11.62 -21.67 35.42
N THR A 38 -12.25 -21.56 36.59
CA THR A 38 -13.69 -21.79 36.80
C THR A 38 -14.51 -20.65 36.19
N GLN A 39 -15.23 -20.94 35.12
CA GLN A 39 -16.20 -20.04 34.48
C GLN A 39 -17.50 -20.02 35.30
N LYS A 40 -17.76 -18.90 35.99
CA LYS A 40 -18.99 -18.65 36.73
C LYS A 40 -20.00 -18.01 35.77
N GLN A 41 -21.01 -18.77 35.37
CA GLN A 41 -22.17 -18.26 34.64
C GLN A 41 -22.96 -17.28 35.53
N ALA A 42 -23.11 -16.05 35.08
CA ALA A 42 -24.11 -15.11 35.60
C ALA A 42 -24.89 -14.58 34.39
N GLY A 43 -26.14 -15.05 34.27
CA GLY A 43 -27.08 -14.57 33.28
C GLY A 43 -27.55 -13.17 33.62
N HIS A 44 -27.44 -12.26 32.66
CA HIS A 44 -28.21 -11.03 32.64
C HIS A 44 -28.97 -10.96 31.32
N ALA A 45 -30.29 -11.05 31.46
CA ALA A 45 -31.26 -10.78 30.41
C ALA A 45 -31.21 -9.29 30.06
N TYR A 46 -31.00 -8.97 28.79
CA TYR A 46 -31.18 -7.61 28.28
C TYR A 46 -32.65 -7.38 27.91
N PRO A 47 -33.23 -6.24 28.29
CA PRO A 47 -34.57 -5.87 27.86
C PRO A 47 -34.57 -5.38 26.41
N SER A 48 -35.52 -5.91 25.64
CA SER A 48 -35.91 -5.48 24.29
C SER A 48 -36.18 -3.97 24.24
N ALA A 49 -35.33 -3.21 23.55
CA ALA A 49 -35.56 -1.81 23.27
C ALA A 49 -36.54 -1.66 22.09
N PHE A 50 -37.63 -0.95 22.34
CA PHE A 50 -38.58 -0.47 21.35
C PHE A 50 -37.89 0.52 20.40
N VAL A 51 -37.85 0.20 19.10
CA VAL A 51 -37.46 1.15 18.05
C VAL A 51 -38.69 1.98 17.69
N THR A 52 -38.75 3.22 18.18
CA THR A 52 -39.69 4.23 17.69
C THR A 52 -39.11 4.92 16.46
N LYS A 53 -39.72 4.67 15.29
CA LYS A 53 -39.50 5.44 14.06
C LYS A 53 -39.75 6.92 14.33
N ARG A 54 -38.71 7.76 14.25
CA ARG A 54 -38.81 9.21 14.22
C ARG A 54 -38.53 9.67 12.78
N GLU A 55 -39.59 10.00 12.06
CA GLU A 55 -39.50 10.65 10.75
C GLU A 55 -39.01 12.09 10.95
N HIS A 56 -37.72 12.35 10.69
CA HIS A 56 -37.19 13.70 10.58
C HIS A 56 -37.33 14.17 9.13
N LYS A 57 -38.34 15.00 8.89
CA LYS A 57 -38.55 15.70 7.63
C LYS A 57 -37.67 16.96 7.64
N ILE A 58 -36.45 16.85 7.12
CA ILE A 58 -35.55 18.00 6.96
C ILE A 58 -35.82 18.62 5.59
N LEU A 59 -36.40 19.83 5.60
CA LEU A 59 -36.53 20.70 4.42
C LEU A 59 -35.28 21.59 4.38
N PHE A 60 -34.32 21.29 3.52
CA PHE A 60 -33.26 22.24 3.18
C PHE A 60 -33.56 22.94 1.87
N ALA A 61 -33.62 24.28 1.95
CA ALA A 61 -33.75 25.17 0.81
C ALA A 61 -32.42 25.22 0.05
N ARG A 62 -32.42 24.74 -1.19
CA ARG A 62 -31.31 24.89 -2.14
C ARG A 62 -31.19 26.36 -2.58
N HIS A 63 -30.18 27.06 -2.07
CA HIS A 63 -29.66 28.27 -2.71
C HIS A 63 -28.30 27.94 -3.35
N SER A 64 -28.34 27.48 -4.60
CA SER A 64 -27.15 27.26 -5.42
C SER A 64 -26.64 28.59 -5.96
N SER A 65 -25.75 29.24 -5.20
CA SER A 65 -24.97 30.37 -5.69
C SER A 65 -23.69 29.83 -6.32
N ILE A 66 -23.71 29.64 -7.65
CA ILE A 66 -22.55 29.22 -8.44
C ILE A 66 -21.57 30.39 -8.51
N ALA A 67 -20.65 30.45 -7.55
CA ALA A 67 -19.48 31.29 -7.65
C ALA A 67 -18.49 30.63 -8.62
N HIS A 68 -18.05 31.37 -9.64
CA HIS A 68 -16.93 31.02 -10.50
C HIS A 68 -15.66 30.84 -9.65
N LEU A 69 -15.37 29.59 -9.28
CA LEU A 69 -14.09 29.19 -8.71
C LEU A 69 -13.04 29.18 -9.83
N SER A 70 -11.87 29.73 -9.54
CA SER A 70 -10.65 29.56 -10.35
C SER A 70 -10.45 28.08 -10.71
N PRO A 71 -9.86 27.76 -11.88
CA PRO A 71 -9.59 26.37 -12.27
C PRO A 71 -8.90 25.65 -11.12
N THR A 72 -9.59 24.63 -10.60
CA THR A 72 -9.10 23.87 -9.45
C THR A 72 -7.86 23.07 -9.89
N PRO A 73 -6.87 22.82 -9.02
CA PRO A 73 -5.57 22.21 -9.37
C PRO A 73 -5.59 20.83 -10.09
N TYR A 74 -6.76 20.24 -10.31
CA TYR A 74 -6.96 18.91 -10.91
C TYR A 74 -7.00 18.88 -12.43
N GLU A 75 -6.99 20.06 -13.06
CA GLU A 75 -6.77 20.22 -14.50
C GLU A 75 -5.32 20.60 -14.81
N SER A 76 -4.39 20.34 -13.90
CA SER A 76 -2.98 20.52 -14.23
C SER A 76 -2.61 19.52 -15.32
N ASP A 77 -2.19 20.03 -16.47
CA ASP A 77 -1.65 19.24 -17.60
C ASP A 77 -0.61 18.21 -17.12
N GLU A 78 0.12 18.53 -16.04
CA GLU A 78 1.09 17.65 -15.41
C GLU A 78 0.45 16.39 -14.79
N VAL A 79 -0.66 16.54 -14.04
CA VAL A 79 -1.34 15.40 -13.40
C VAL A 79 -1.97 14.49 -14.45
N GLN A 80 -2.55 15.07 -15.51
CA GLN A 80 -3.09 14.29 -16.62
C GLN A 80 -1.99 13.54 -17.37
N LYS A 81 -0.82 14.16 -17.57
CA LYS A 81 0.34 13.52 -18.17
C LYS A 81 0.85 12.37 -17.30
N ILE A 82 1.02 12.57 -16.00
CA ILE A 82 1.41 11.53 -15.03
C ILE A 82 0.43 10.36 -15.10
N THR A 83 -0.87 10.66 -15.07
CA THR A 83 -1.94 9.65 -15.11
C THR A 83 -1.89 8.82 -16.39
N THR A 84 -1.77 9.48 -17.55
CA THR A 84 -1.70 8.78 -18.84
C THR A 84 -0.44 7.92 -18.93
N GLN A 85 0.70 8.46 -18.48
CA GLN A 85 1.96 7.73 -18.50
C GLN A 85 1.91 6.46 -17.66
N ILE A 86 1.45 6.53 -16.40
CA ILE A 86 1.45 5.37 -15.51
C ILE A 86 0.45 4.30 -15.96
N ILE A 87 -0.69 4.70 -16.54
CA ILE A 87 -1.68 3.77 -17.12
C ILE A 87 -1.06 3.03 -18.31
N ASP A 88 -0.45 3.76 -19.25
CA ASP A 88 0.13 3.18 -20.47
C ASP A 88 1.34 2.28 -20.15
N GLU A 89 2.20 2.69 -19.21
CA GLU A 89 3.45 2.00 -18.88
C GLU A 89 3.21 0.64 -18.19
N TYR A 90 2.19 0.57 -17.33
CA TYR A 90 1.86 -0.65 -16.56
C TYR A 90 0.55 -1.32 -16.99
N GLU A 91 -0.06 -0.87 -18.09
CA GLU A 91 -1.32 -1.39 -18.64
C GLU A 91 -2.44 -1.47 -17.58
N LEU A 92 -2.58 -0.43 -16.75
CA LEU A 92 -3.40 -0.45 -15.53
C LEU A 92 -4.92 -0.51 -15.76
N ASP A 93 -5.37 -0.53 -17.01
CA ASP A 93 -6.76 -0.86 -17.37
C ASP A 93 -7.08 -2.33 -17.06
N GLY A 94 -6.06 -3.19 -17.20
CA GLY A 94 -6.14 -4.61 -16.97
C GLY A 94 -6.23 -4.97 -15.48
N ARG A 95 -7.09 -5.92 -15.14
CA ARG A 95 -7.22 -6.37 -13.73
C ARG A 95 -5.96 -7.10 -13.27
N PHE A 96 -5.40 -7.98 -14.10
CA PHE A 96 -4.23 -8.77 -13.71
C PHE A 96 -3.01 -7.87 -13.47
N GLU A 97 -2.84 -6.87 -14.33
CA GLU A 97 -1.77 -5.90 -14.36
C GLU A 97 -1.78 -5.05 -13.09
N ARG A 98 -2.96 -4.65 -12.60
CA ARG A 98 -3.10 -3.96 -11.31
C ARG A 98 -2.73 -4.82 -10.11
N TRP A 99 -3.07 -6.11 -10.15
CA TRP A 99 -2.63 -7.05 -9.11
C TRP A 99 -1.11 -7.23 -9.14
N SER A 100 -0.54 -7.39 -10.33
CA SER A 100 0.92 -7.48 -10.52
C SER A 100 1.64 -6.22 -10.05
N PHE A 101 1.12 -5.03 -10.38
CA PHE A 101 1.65 -3.75 -9.93
C PHE A 101 1.68 -3.67 -8.41
N LEU A 102 0.58 -4.03 -7.75
CA LEU A 102 0.50 -3.96 -6.29
C LEU A 102 1.41 -4.99 -5.61
N GLN A 103 1.59 -6.17 -6.21
CA GLN A 103 2.56 -7.16 -5.71
C GLN A 103 3.99 -6.63 -5.84
N GLN A 104 4.39 -6.13 -7.01
CA GLN A 104 5.72 -5.54 -7.25
C GLN A 104 5.99 -4.34 -6.33
N LEU A 105 4.97 -3.52 -6.06
CA LEU A 105 5.04 -2.43 -5.09
C LEU A 105 5.43 -2.94 -3.69
N LEU A 106 4.76 -3.98 -3.20
CA LEU A 106 5.02 -4.55 -1.87
C LEU A 106 6.38 -5.25 -1.83
N GLU A 107 6.82 -5.83 -2.94
CA GLU A 107 8.14 -6.46 -3.07
C GLU A 107 9.28 -5.45 -3.28
N ASN A 108 8.97 -4.15 -3.37
CA ASN A 108 9.91 -3.06 -3.66
C ASN A 108 10.64 -3.24 -5.00
N GLU A 109 9.92 -3.76 -6.00
CA GLU A 109 10.42 -4.00 -7.36
C GLU A 109 10.09 -2.87 -8.33
N LEU A 110 9.23 -1.93 -7.93
CA LEU A 110 8.86 -0.78 -8.75
C LEU A 110 9.81 0.42 -8.56
N PRO A 111 10.08 1.19 -9.63
CA PRO A 111 10.68 2.52 -9.48
C PRO A 111 9.84 3.39 -8.56
N LEU A 112 10.49 4.05 -7.60
CA LEU A 112 9.80 4.84 -6.56
C LEU A 112 9.00 6.02 -7.14
N LYS A 113 9.46 6.57 -8.27
CA LYS A 113 8.72 7.59 -9.02
C LYS A 113 7.35 7.07 -9.47
N ASP A 114 7.29 5.84 -9.94
CA ASP A 114 6.07 5.26 -10.50
C ASP A 114 5.07 4.93 -9.39
N VAL A 115 5.56 4.57 -8.21
CA VAL A 115 4.73 4.44 -7.00
C VAL A 115 4.08 5.78 -6.63
N GLU A 116 4.85 6.87 -6.64
CA GLU A 116 4.31 8.22 -6.38
C GLU A 116 3.31 8.66 -7.46
N ASP A 117 3.61 8.37 -8.73
CA ASP A 117 2.73 8.67 -9.87
C ASP A 117 1.41 7.91 -9.79
N ALA A 118 1.44 6.64 -9.38
CA ALA A 118 0.23 5.86 -9.15
C ALA A 118 -0.65 6.43 -8.03
N ILE A 119 -0.06 6.89 -6.93
CA ILE A 119 -0.81 7.55 -5.84
C ILE A 119 -1.47 8.84 -6.35
N ILE A 120 -0.72 9.68 -7.07
CA ILE A 120 -1.23 10.93 -7.66
C ILE A 120 -2.40 10.62 -8.59
N ALA A 121 -2.24 9.63 -9.47
CA ALA A 121 -3.25 9.25 -10.46
C ALA A 121 -4.53 8.71 -9.81
N VAL A 122 -4.41 7.79 -8.83
CA VAL A 122 -5.56 7.24 -8.10
C VAL A 122 -6.31 8.33 -7.34
N PHE A 123 -5.59 9.18 -6.61
CA PHE A 123 -6.22 10.27 -5.88
C PHE A 123 -6.88 11.29 -6.80
N ASN A 124 -6.23 11.69 -7.90
CA ASN A 124 -6.82 12.60 -8.86
C ASN A 124 -8.08 12.00 -9.50
N GLY A 125 -8.03 10.73 -9.90
CA GLY A 125 -9.18 10.01 -10.44
C GLY A 125 -10.36 10.00 -9.45
N TYR A 126 -10.10 9.76 -8.16
CA TYR A 126 -11.14 9.82 -7.13
C TYR A 126 -11.69 11.21 -6.88
N LEU A 127 -10.87 12.25 -7.01
CA LEU A 127 -11.32 13.61 -6.87
C LEU A 127 -12.24 14.05 -8.02
N LEU A 128 -12.08 13.48 -9.20
CA LEU A 128 -12.88 13.78 -10.39
C LEU A 128 -14.12 12.89 -10.51
N HIS A 129 -13.99 11.60 -10.17
CA HIS A 129 -14.98 10.58 -10.49
C HIS A 129 -15.36 9.69 -9.30
N GLY A 130 -14.75 9.89 -8.13
CA GLY A 130 -15.05 9.14 -6.93
C GLY A 130 -16.45 9.47 -6.38
N PRO A 131 -17.04 8.56 -5.60
CA PRO A 131 -18.36 8.76 -5.02
C PRO A 131 -18.35 9.95 -4.05
N THR A 132 -19.40 10.75 -4.11
CA THR A 132 -19.65 11.92 -3.27
C THR A 132 -20.80 11.67 -2.31
N VAL A 133 -20.91 12.49 -1.26
CA VAL A 133 -22.00 12.40 -0.28
C VAL A 133 -23.38 12.52 -0.97
N ASP A 134 -23.46 13.35 -2.01
CA ASP A 134 -24.68 13.53 -2.81
C ASP A 134 -25.10 12.23 -3.53
N ASP A 135 -24.14 11.39 -3.94
CA ASP A 135 -24.41 10.11 -4.62
C ASP A 135 -25.00 9.05 -3.67
N ILE A 136 -24.72 9.16 -2.36
CA ILE A 136 -25.26 8.22 -1.35
C ILE A 136 -26.78 8.43 -1.16
N GLU A 137 -27.28 9.66 -1.30
CA GLU A 137 -28.70 9.96 -1.11
C GLU A 137 -29.59 9.36 -2.22
N GLU A 138 -29.02 9.03 -3.38
CA GLU A 138 -29.76 8.50 -4.54
C GLU A 138 -29.67 6.96 -4.66
N VAL A 139 -28.68 6.31 -4.04
CA VAL A 139 -28.44 4.86 -4.20
C VAL A 139 -28.82 4.08 -2.94
N THR A 140 -30.03 3.51 -2.94
CA THR A 140 -30.40 2.41 -2.04
C THR A 140 -29.54 1.18 -2.33
N VAL A 141 -28.43 1.07 -1.59
CA VAL A 141 -27.63 -0.11 -1.22
C VAL A 141 -28.00 -1.42 -1.94
N GLU A 142 -27.59 -1.57 -3.20
CA GLU A 142 -27.28 -2.89 -3.74
C GLU A 142 -25.79 -3.14 -3.46
N LYS A 143 -25.51 -3.97 -2.45
CA LYS A 143 -24.14 -4.42 -2.13
C LYS A 143 -23.59 -5.20 -3.33
N SER A 144 -22.89 -4.53 -4.23
CA SER A 144 -22.08 -5.19 -5.23
C SER A 144 -20.92 -5.89 -4.51
N VAL A 145 -20.77 -7.19 -4.73
CA VAL A 145 -19.63 -7.96 -4.24
C VAL A 145 -18.43 -7.52 -5.07
N ASN A 146 -17.61 -6.61 -4.55
CA ASN A 146 -16.35 -6.23 -5.15
C ASN A 146 -15.21 -7.12 -4.63
N ASP A 147 -14.09 -7.20 -5.36
CA ASP A 147 -12.95 -8.02 -4.98
C ASP A 147 -12.23 -7.50 -3.72
N ASN A 148 -12.62 -6.31 -3.23
CA ASN A 148 -12.27 -5.78 -1.91
C ASN A 148 -13.05 -6.45 -0.75
N LYS A 149 -13.48 -7.70 -0.95
CA LYS A 149 -14.32 -8.47 -0.01
C LYS A 149 -15.64 -7.79 0.35
N GLY A 150 -16.20 -6.99 -0.56
CA GLY A 150 -17.51 -6.35 -0.40
C GLY A 150 -17.50 -5.02 0.35
N LEU A 151 -16.35 -4.37 0.52
CA LEU A 151 -16.28 -3.04 1.16
C LEU A 151 -16.43 -1.91 0.15
N PRO A 152 -17.33 -0.96 0.39
CA PRO A 152 -17.50 0.18 -0.49
C PRO A 152 -16.23 1.04 -0.51
N SER A 153 -15.92 1.60 -1.68
CA SER A 153 -14.93 2.67 -1.83
C SER A 153 -15.24 3.83 -0.86
N PRO A 154 -14.21 4.58 -0.39
CA PRO A 154 -14.46 5.75 0.45
C PRO A 154 -15.30 6.78 -0.29
N VAL A 155 -16.27 7.35 0.41
CA VAL A 155 -17.04 8.49 -0.07
C VAL A 155 -16.38 9.75 0.42
N LEU A 156 -16.02 10.64 -0.51
CA LEU A 156 -15.22 11.81 -0.18
C LEU A 156 -16.11 12.97 0.25
N ASP A 157 -15.96 13.40 1.50
CA ASP A 157 -16.48 14.69 1.96
C ASP A 157 -15.54 15.85 1.56
N ASP A 158 -15.98 17.08 1.79
CA ASP A 158 -15.20 18.27 1.40
C ASP A 158 -13.84 18.37 2.10
N GLU A 159 -13.73 17.86 3.33
CA GLU A 159 -12.51 17.87 4.13
C GLU A 159 -11.47 16.88 3.58
N MET A 160 -11.89 15.64 3.31
CA MET A 160 -11.09 14.62 2.66
C MET A 160 -10.64 15.08 1.28
N ARG A 161 -11.56 15.64 0.47
CA ARG A 161 -11.20 16.20 -0.84
C ARG A 161 -10.13 17.26 -0.68
N GLY A 162 -10.31 18.21 0.24
CA GLY A 162 -9.33 19.25 0.57
C GLY A 162 -7.95 18.68 0.94
N SER A 163 -7.93 17.64 1.78
CA SER A 163 -6.72 16.94 2.20
C SER A 163 -6.02 16.27 1.02
N ILE A 164 -6.77 15.62 0.13
CA ILE A 164 -6.20 14.98 -1.07
C ILE A 164 -5.64 16.04 -2.04
N ARG A 165 -6.32 17.18 -2.31
CA ARG A 165 -5.72 18.23 -3.18
C ARG A 165 -4.43 18.76 -2.58
N LYS A 166 -4.42 19.01 -1.27
CA LYS A 166 -3.23 19.47 -0.57
C LYS A 166 -2.10 18.45 -0.70
N LEU A 167 -2.38 17.17 -0.48
CA LEU A 167 -1.39 16.10 -0.60
C LEU A 167 -0.79 16.00 -2.02
N ILE A 168 -1.63 15.98 -3.06
CA ILE A 168 -1.15 15.96 -4.46
C ILE A 168 -0.23 17.16 -4.73
N SER A 169 -0.67 18.35 -4.32
CA SER A 169 0.14 19.58 -4.45
C SER A 169 1.46 19.46 -3.70
N ASP A 170 1.44 19.00 -2.45
CA ASP A 170 2.65 18.87 -1.63
C ASP A 170 3.64 17.84 -2.21
N ILE A 171 3.14 16.75 -2.82
CA ILE A 171 3.98 15.77 -3.52
C ILE A 171 4.62 16.41 -4.77
N LEU A 172 3.84 17.09 -5.62
CA LEU A 172 4.34 17.69 -6.87
C LEU A 172 5.35 18.82 -6.63
N PHE A 173 5.17 19.60 -5.55
CA PHE A 173 5.98 20.78 -5.27
C PHE A 173 7.01 20.58 -4.15
N ILE A 174 7.34 19.33 -3.78
CA ILE A 174 8.44 19.09 -2.85
C ILE A 174 9.76 19.55 -3.50
N LYS A 175 10.38 20.58 -2.91
CA LYS A 175 11.42 21.38 -3.58
C LYS A 175 12.86 20.92 -3.38
N ASP A 176 13.12 19.95 -2.51
CA ASP A 176 14.38 20.03 -1.77
C ASP A 176 14.97 18.71 -1.29
N ILE A 177 15.17 17.72 -2.18
CA ILE A 177 15.72 16.45 -1.71
C ILE A 177 16.89 15.90 -2.53
N SER A 178 16.83 15.94 -3.87
CA SER A 178 17.99 15.60 -4.70
C SER A 178 17.62 15.88 -6.16
N GLU A 179 18.37 16.76 -6.86
CA GLU A 179 18.19 16.93 -8.31
C GLU A 179 18.52 15.66 -9.10
N GLU A 180 19.16 14.67 -8.47
CA GLU A 180 19.60 13.41 -9.07
C GLU A 180 18.58 12.26 -8.89
N SER A 181 17.56 12.42 -8.03
CA SER A 181 16.56 11.39 -7.79
C SER A 181 15.33 11.57 -8.69
N GLU A 182 14.91 10.52 -9.38
CA GLU A 182 13.65 10.51 -10.13
C GLU A 182 12.42 10.47 -9.21
N SER A 183 12.56 9.95 -7.98
CA SER A 183 11.50 9.98 -6.95
C SER A 183 11.49 11.31 -6.23
N ARG A 184 10.29 11.83 -5.97
CA ARG A 184 10.03 13.10 -5.30
C ARG A 184 10.31 13.03 -3.79
N PHE A 185 9.84 11.98 -3.12
CA PHE A 185 10.00 11.86 -1.65
C PHE A 185 10.27 10.44 -1.15
N LEU A 186 9.87 9.40 -1.87
CA LEU A 186 10.00 8.02 -1.40
C LEU A 186 11.45 7.53 -1.28
N HIS A 187 12.37 8.02 -2.12
CA HIS A 187 13.80 7.68 -2.06
C HIS A 187 14.47 7.99 -0.71
N LEU A 188 13.87 8.86 0.10
CA LEU A 188 14.31 9.14 1.46
C LEU A 188 14.08 7.99 2.41
N PHE A 189 13.04 7.21 2.17
CA PHE A 189 12.60 6.14 3.04
C PHE A 189 12.95 4.77 2.50
N VAL A 190 12.86 4.62 1.18
CA VAL A 190 13.00 3.35 0.49
C VAL A 190 14.35 3.33 -0.22
N GLN A 191 15.19 2.37 0.16
CA GLN A 191 16.41 2.11 -0.60
C GLN A 191 16.09 1.25 -1.83
N PRO A 192 16.81 1.45 -2.95
CA PRO A 192 16.76 0.49 -4.02
C PRO A 192 17.20 -0.89 -3.49
N PRO A 193 16.68 -2.00 -4.06
CA PRO A 193 17.16 -3.34 -3.74
C PRO A 193 18.68 -3.40 -3.81
N ILE A 194 19.33 -3.94 -2.78
CA ILE A 194 20.79 -4.12 -2.79
C ILE A 194 21.08 -5.24 -3.78
N ASP A 195 21.78 -4.90 -4.87
CA ASP A 195 22.24 -5.88 -5.84
C ASP A 195 23.43 -6.64 -5.21
N TYR A 196 23.15 -7.77 -4.58
CA TYR A 196 24.14 -8.53 -3.80
C TYR A 196 25.35 -8.99 -4.63
N GLU A 197 25.23 -9.06 -5.96
CA GLU A 197 26.37 -9.35 -6.85
C GLU A 197 27.46 -8.26 -6.77
N MET A 198 27.08 -7.00 -6.56
CA MET A 198 27.99 -5.87 -6.38
C MET A 198 28.59 -5.82 -4.97
N GLU A 199 27.82 -6.20 -3.96
CA GLU A 199 28.26 -6.14 -2.57
C GLU A 199 29.29 -7.23 -2.24
N VAL A 200 29.18 -8.42 -2.83
CA VAL A 200 30.22 -9.47 -2.73
C VAL A 200 31.53 -9.00 -3.40
N LEU A 201 31.44 -8.20 -4.46
CA LEU A 201 32.61 -7.63 -5.14
C LEU A 201 33.25 -6.48 -4.36
N MET A 202 32.46 -5.65 -3.67
CA MET A 202 32.95 -4.52 -2.86
C MET A 202 33.25 -4.86 -1.38
N GLY A 203 32.69 -5.94 -0.86
CA GLY A 203 32.77 -6.37 0.55
C GLY A 203 34.17 -6.79 1.03
N THR A 204 35.18 -6.75 0.15
CA THR A 204 36.57 -7.03 0.51
C THR A 204 37.34 -5.78 0.97
N LEU A 205 36.77 -4.57 0.85
CA LEU A 205 37.53 -3.32 1.03
C LEU A 205 36.96 -2.33 2.05
N MET A 206 35.79 -2.58 2.66
CA MET A 206 35.20 -1.64 3.61
C MET A 206 35.15 -2.22 5.03
N ASP A 207 36.13 -1.80 5.83
CA ASP A 207 36.15 -1.94 7.29
C ASP A 207 34.90 -1.22 7.84
N LYS A 208 34.07 -1.96 8.59
CA LYS A 208 32.77 -1.48 9.09
C LYS A 208 33.01 -0.46 10.20
N SER A 209 33.09 0.82 9.83
CA SER A 209 32.88 1.90 10.78
C SER A 209 31.39 1.94 11.11
N ASP A 210 31.03 1.27 12.21
CA ASP A 210 29.71 1.24 12.86
C ASP A 210 29.31 2.61 13.45
N ASP A 211 29.47 3.69 12.69
CA ASP A 211 28.72 4.90 12.99
C ASP A 211 27.34 4.70 12.38
N ALA A 212 26.43 4.22 13.24
CA ALA A 212 24.99 4.32 13.05
C ALA A 212 24.63 5.79 12.85
N ALA A 213 24.85 6.28 11.63
CA ALA A 213 24.28 7.51 11.14
C ALA A 213 22.78 7.27 11.15
N THR A 214 22.15 7.63 12.27
CA THR A 214 20.73 7.97 12.33
C THR A 214 20.50 8.94 11.20
N SER A 215 20.05 8.44 10.04
CA SER A 215 19.80 9.28 8.90
C SER A 215 18.73 10.26 9.34
N ASP A 216 19.06 11.55 9.38
CA ASP A 216 18.10 12.61 9.66
C ASP A 216 16.96 12.45 8.65
N ILE A 217 15.85 11.86 9.10
CA ILE A 217 14.67 11.65 8.26
C ILE A 217 14.14 13.04 7.92
N ASN A 218 13.99 13.33 6.63
CA ASN A 218 13.49 14.62 6.18
C ASN A 218 12.07 14.85 6.77
N PRO A 219 11.86 15.94 7.53
CA PRO A 219 10.59 16.19 8.22
C PRO A 219 9.43 16.45 7.24
N GLN A 220 9.72 17.00 6.05
CA GLN A 220 8.69 17.25 5.04
C GLN A 220 8.20 15.93 4.43
N ALA A 221 9.12 15.01 4.13
CA ALA A 221 8.78 13.70 3.62
C ALA A 221 7.99 12.88 4.67
N LEU A 222 8.35 13.01 5.95
CA LEU A 222 7.60 12.36 7.04
C LEU A 222 6.18 12.93 7.14
N SER A 223 6.04 14.25 7.02
CA SER A 223 4.73 14.91 6.99
C SER A 223 3.86 14.47 5.80
N LEU A 224 4.46 14.10 4.66
CA LEU A 224 3.71 13.50 3.54
C LEU A 224 3.19 12.10 3.89
N VAL A 225 4.03 11.25 4.49
CA VAL A 225 3.62 9.91 4.93
C VAL A 225 2.48 9.99 5.95
N GLU A 226 2.59 10.88 6.94
CA GLU A 226 1.52 11.12 7.92
C GLU A 226 0.22 11.59 7.27
N GLN A 227 0.30 12.38 6.19
CA GLN A 227 -0.88 12.80 5.43
C GLN A 227 -1.51 11.64 4.66
N ILE A 228 -0.70 10.74 4.08
CA ILE A 228 -1.17 9.53 3.42
C ILE A 228 -1.86 8.60 4.44
N GLU A 229 -1.28 8.42 5.62
CA GLU A 229 -1.85 7.57 6.67
C GLU A 229 -3.22 8.06 7.16
N LYS A 230 -3.44 9.39 7.21
CA LYS A 230 -4.74 9.98 7.57
C LYS A 230 -5.85 9.72 6.55
N LEU A 231 -5.50 9.28 5.35
CA LEU A 231 -6.46 8.90 4.30
C LEU A 231 -6.81 7.40 4.33
N LEU A 232 -6.26 6.65 5.27
CA LEU A 232 -6.61 5.24 5.49
C LEU A 232 -7.77 5.09 6.48
N PRO A 233 -8.50 3.95 6.43
CA PRO A 233 -9.49 3.62 7.44
C PRO A 233 -8.90 3.56 8.85
N ASP A 234 -9.56 4.22 9.80
CA ASP A 234 -9.18 4.19 11.20
C ASP A 234 -9.34 2.75 11.74
N PRO A 235 -8.32 2.17 12.39
CA PRO A 235 -8.40 0.79 12.91
C PRO A 235 -9.47 0.57 13.98
N VAL A 236 -9.93 1.63 14.64
CA VAL A 236 -10.92 1.60 15.73
C VAL A 236 -12.30 1.99 15.22
N GLU A 237 -12.42 3.04 14.40
CA GLU A 237 -13.71 3.49 13.87
C GLU A 237 -14.19 2.61 12.70
N ASP A 238 -13.25 2.17 11.83
CA ASP A 238 -13.52 1.42 10.60
C ASP A 238 -12.73 0.09 10.54
N GLU A 239 -12.84 -0.72 11.61
CA GLU A 239 -12.10 -1.99 11.78
C GLU A 239 -12.22 -2.92 10.57
N ASP A 240 -13.42 -3.08 10.01
CA ASP A 240 -13.68 -3.98 8.87
C ASP A 240 -12.91 -3.54 7.62
N ALA A 241 -12.92 -2.24 7.32
CA ALA A 241 -12.22 -1.67 6.17
C ALA A 241 -10.70 -1.75 6.35
N HIS A 242 -10.23 -1.41 7.54
CA HIS A 242 -8.84 -1.53 7.93
C HIS A 242 -8.32 -2.97 7.76
N LYS A 243 -9.05 -3.94 8.31
CA LYS A 243 -8.69 -5.36 8.30
C LYS A 243 -8.72 -5.95 6.90
N SER A 244 -9.72 -5.62 6.07
CA SER A 244 -9.78 -6.14 4.71
C SER A 244 -8.61 -5.65 3.85
N ALA A 245 -8.25 -4.37 3.95
CA ALA A 245 -7.06 -3.84 3.27
C ALA A 245 -5.79 -4.56 3.73
N TRP A 246 -5.67 -4.86 5.03
CA TRP A 246 -4.54 -5.60 5.57
C TRP A 246 -4.49 -7.06 5.12
N ASP A 247 -5.64 -7.75 5.10
CA ASP A 247 -5.71 -9.12 4.61
C ASP A 247 -5.24 -9.22 3.14
N LEU A 248 -5.60 -8.23 2.31
CA LEU A 248 -5.15 -8.18 0.91
C LEU A 248 -3.64 -7.95 0.80
N VAL A 249 -3.06 -7.08 1.64
CA VAL A 249 -1.59 -6.94 1.73
C VAL A 249 -0.93 -8.27 2.12
N ILE A 250 -1.49 -8.99 3.09
CA ILE A 250 -0.99 -10.32 3.51
C ILE A 250 -1.10 -11.35 2.39
N GLU A 251 -2.17 -11.30 1.61
CA GLU A 251 -2.41 -12.19 0.48
C GLU A 251 -1.43 -11.93 -0.66
N LEU A 252 -1.19 -10.66 -1.01
CA LEU A 252 -0.30 -10.25 -2.08
C LEU A 252 1.18 -10.48 -1.74
N TYR A 253 1.61 -10.06 -0.55
CA TYR A 253 3.01 -10.18 -0.14
C TYR A 253 3.36 -11.59 0.35
N GLY A 254 2.36 -12.36 0.74
CA GLY A 254 2.51 -13.67 1.37
C GLY A 254 2.63 -13.58 2.89
N ARG A 255 1.80 -14.40 3.55
CA ARG A 255 1.67 -14.46 5.02
C ARG A 255 3.00 -14.65 5.75
N GLU A 256 3.89 -15.47 5.22
CA GLU A 256 5.18 -15.74 5.84
C GLU A 256 6.14 -14.55 5.70
N GLY A 257 6.12 -13.86 4.55
CA GLY A 257 6.91 -12.65 4.34
C GLY A 257 6.52 -11.55 5.33
N VAL A 258 5.21 -11.33 5.50
CA VAL A 258 4.69 -10.35 6.48
C VAL A 258 5.15 -10.71 7.90
N ARG A 259 4.99 -11.98 8.31
CA ARG A 259 5.40 -12.46 9.64
C ARG A 259 6.88 -12.20 9.90
N VAL A 260 7.75 -12.54 8.94
CA VAL A 260 9.20 -12.36 9.09
C VAL A 260 9.56 -10.88 9.24
N ARG A 261 8.96 -10.00 8.43
CA ARG A 261 9.20 -8.54 8.54
C ARG A 261 8.67 -7.96 9.85
N GLU A 262 7.48 -8.35 10.29
CA GLU A 262 6.92 -7.91 11.58
C GLU A 262 7.79 -8.34 12.76
N GLU A 263 8.26 -9.60 12.77
CA GLU A 263 9.19 -10.08 13.79
C GLU A 263 10.51 -9.29 13.78
N ASN A 264 11.01 -8.94 12.59
CA ASN A 264 12.21 -8.12 12.45
C ASN A 264 12.02 -6.70 13.04
N ILE A 265 10.86 -6.08 12.78
CA ILE A 265 10.47 -4.78 13.35
C ILE A 265 10.37 -4.85 14.88
N GLN A 266 9.75 -5.90 15.42
CA GLN A 266 9.61 -6.07 16.87
C GLN A 266 10.95 -6.26 17.57
N ARG A 267 11.90 -6.95 16.94
CA ARG A 267 13.24 -7.21 17.50
C ARG A 267 14.16 -5.99 17.42
N ASN A 268 14.16 -5.29 16.30
CA ASN A 268 15.10 -4.19 16.04
C ASN A 268 14.52 -2.81 16.39
N GLY A 269 13.26 -2.75 16.81
CA GLY A 269 12.55 -1.51 17.07
C GLY A 269 11.96 -0.88 15.80
N VAL A 270 10.96 -0.04 16.02
CA VAL A 270 10.20 0.67 14.97
C VAL A 270 11.10 1.65 14.21
N ASP A 271 12.05 2.29 14.90
CA ASP A 271 12.89 3.37 14.37
C ASP A 271 14.30 2.90 13.95
N GLY A 272 14.62 1.62 14.12
CA GLY A 272 16.00 1.14 14.10
C GLY A 272 16.59 0.81 12.72
N SER A 273 15.77 0.61 11.69
CA SER A 273 16.27 0.24 10.35
C SER A 273 15.49 0.94 9.24
N LYS A 274 16.21 1.51 8.27
CA LYS A 274 15.65 2.11 7.05
C LYS A 274 14.79 1.11 6.27
N GLU A 275 15.17 -0.17 6.30
CA GLU A 275 14.39 -1.26 5.69
C GLU A 275 13.01 -1.44 6.35
N ASN A 276 12.92 -1.29 7.68
CA ASN A 276 11.66 -1.37 8.40
C ASN A 276 10.73 -0.22 8.04
N MET A 277 11.28 0.98 7.88
CA MET A 277 10.52 2.17 7.46
C MET A 277 10.04 2.03 6.02
N SER A 278 10.91 1.57 5.12
CA SER A 278 10.56 1.28 3.72
C SER A 278 9.36 0.35 3.63
N TRP A 279 9.40 -0.79 4.32
CA TRP A 279 8.30 -1.75 4.31
C TRP A 279 6.97 -1.16 4.77
N LYS A 280 6.99 -0.40 5.86
CA LYS A 280 5.79 0.24 6.42
C LYS A 280 5.18 1.25 5.45
N ILE A 281 6.01 2.03 4.78
CA ILE A 281 5.55 3.02 3.81
C ILE A 281 4.96 2.33 2.58
N LEU A 282 5.59 1.28 2.07
CA LEU A 282 5.05 0.49 0.96
C LEU A 282 3.72 -0.18 1.35
N CYS A 283 3.61 -0.72 2.57
CA CYS A 283 2.35 -1.21 3.10
C CYS A 283 1.27 -0.12 3.20
N CYS A 284 1.63 1.07 3.70
CA CYS A 284 0.72 2.20 3.81
C CYS A 284 0.17 2.59 2.42
N ILE A 285 1.05 2.75 1.43
CA ILE A 285 0.68 3.07 0.05
C ILE A 285 -0.17 1.95 -0.55
N GLY A 286 0.23 0.69 -0.40
CA GLY A 286 -0.52 -0.45 -0.92
C GLY A 286 -1.95 -0.50 -0.35
N ARG A 287 -2.11 -0.22 0.94
CA ARG A 287 -3.43 -0.10 1.57
C ARG A 287 -4.24 1.07 1.05
N VAL A 288 -3.60 2.21 0.75
CA VAL A 288 -4.28 3.35 0.11
C VAL A 288 -4.82 2.92 -1.25
N LEU A 289 -3.99 2.30 -2.10
CA LEU A 289 -4.44 1.83 -3.41
C LEU A 289 -5.62 0.84 -3.28
N ILE A 290 -5.54 -0.11 -2.36
CA ILE A 290 -6.64 -1.06 -2.07
C ILE A 290 -7.90 -0.33 -1.61
N HIS A 291 -7.77 0.58 -0.63
CA HIS A 291 -8.89 1.29 -0.03
C HIS A 291 -9.64 2.13 -1.07
N TYR A 292 -8.90 2.79 -1.96
CA TYR A 292 -9.41 3.53 -3.10
C TYR A 292 -9.72 2.63 -4.30
N ASP A 293 -10.01 1.35 -4.08
CA ASP A 293 -10.58 0.41 -5.06
C ASP A 293 -9.77 0.24 -6.36
N PHE A 294 -8.45 0.45 -6.29
CA PHE A 294 -7.54 0.33 -7.43
C PHE A 294 -7.67 -1.04 -8.10
N LEU A 295 -7.73 -2.13 -7.33
CA LEU A 295 -7.80 -3.50 -7.88
C LEU A 295 -9.07 -3.79 -8.69
N ASN A 296 -10.20 -3.13 -8.38
CA ASN A 296 -11.46 -3.34 -9.10
C ASN A 296 -11.67 -2.30 -10.20
N LYS A 297 -11.52 -1.02 -9.87
CA LYS A 297 -11.84 0.10 -10.78
C LYS A 297 -10.64 0.68 -11.52
N GLY A 298 -9.44 0.48 -11.01
CA GLY A 298 -8.20 0.98 -11.60
C GLY A 298 -8.03 2.46 -11.28
N ILE A 299 -7.31 3.16 -12.13
CA ILE A 299 -7.28 4.62 -12.08
C ILE A 299 -8.55 5.12 -12.77
N LEU A 300 -9.35 5.89 -12.04
CA LEU A 300 -10.58 6.45 -12.60
C LEU A 300 -10.21 7.53 -13.62
N SER A 301 -10.35 7.22 -14.90
CA SER A 301 -10.24 8.15 -16.03
C SER A 301 -11.61 8.22 -16.72
N GLY A 302 -12.15 9.44 -16.88
CA GLY A 302 -13.43 9.70 -17.55
C GLY A 302 -13.36 9.63 -19.07
#